data_AF-X1M159-F1
#
_entry.id   AF-X1M159-F1
#
_cell.length_a   1.000
_cell.length_b   1.000
_cell.length_c   1.000
_cell.angle_alpha   90.00
_cell.angle_beta   90.00
_cell.angle_gamma   90.00
#
_symmetry.space_group_name_H-M   'P 1'
#
loop_
_entity.id
_entity.type
_entity.pdbx_description
1 polymer ?
#
loop_
_entity_poly.entity_id
_entity_poly.type
_entity_poly.pdbx_seq_one_letter_code
_entity_poly.pdbx_strand_id
1 'polypeptide(L)'
;RERRLVLEDLLENYNEGRSMSFYCMACALMPIDLLNEALAEIEGMPIDGFDVKAKAKALRSILQELASKSDIELKLRRKPK
;
A
#
# COMPACT_ATOMS: atom_id res chain seq x y z
N ARG A 1 8.40 14.40 -4.62
CA ARG A 1 7.20 14.49 -5.51
C ARG A 1 6.61 13.11 -5.72
N GLU A 2 7.44 12.14 -6.10
CA GLU A 2 7.09 10.74 -6.36
C GLU A 2 6.21 10.07 -5.27
N ARG A 3 6.63 10.06 -4.00
CA ARG A 3 5.81 9.49 -2.90
C ARG A 3 4.40 10.06 -2.80
N ARG A 4 4.20 11.33 -3.16
CA ARG A 4 2.88 11.97 -3.14
C ARG A 4 1.99 11.41 -4.24
N LEU A 5 2.55 11.27 -5.45
CA LEU A 5 1.85 10.71 -6.60
C LEU A 5 1.46 9.24 -6.35
N VAL A 6 2.36 8.47 -5.76
CA VAL A 6 2.05 7.10 -5.33
C VAL A 6 0.89 7.09 -4.33
N LEU A 7 0.92 7.95 -3.31
CA LEU A 7 -0.18 7.99 -2.35
C LEU A 7 -1.51 8.42 -3.00
N GLU A 8 -1.48 9.39 -3.92
CA GLU A 8 -2.67 9.83 -4.67
C GLU A 8 -3.26 8.66 -5.47
N ASP A 9 -2.43 7.92 -6.20
CA ASP A 9 -2.85 6.72 -6.95
C ASP A 9 -3.46 5.65 -6.03
N LEU A 10 -2.81 5.36 -4.89
CA LEU A 10 -3.32 4.41 -3.91
C LEU A 10 -4.71 4.80 -3.38
N LEU A 11 -4.91 6.08 -3.12
CA LEU A 11 -6.17 6.60 -2.59
C LEU A 11 -7.29 6.65 -3.63
N GLU A 12 -6.96 6.87 -4.90
CA GLU A 12 -7.93 6.91 -5.99
C GLU A 12 -8.35 5.50 -6.42
N ASN A 13 -7.40 4.57 -6.55
CA ASN A 13 -7.63 3.30 -7.23
C ASN A 13 -7.84 2.09 -6.30
N TYR A 14 -7.50 2.21 -5.02
CA TYR A 14 -7.46 1.09 -4.07
C TYR A 14 -8.10 1.40 -2.72
N ASN A 15 -8.61 2.61 -2.50
CA ASN A 15 -9.30 2.94 -1.25
C ASN A 15 -10.76 2.48 -1.28
N GLU A 16 -11.06 1.47 -0.49
CA GLU A 16 -12.39 0.94 -0.21
C GLU A 16 -13.12 1.68 0.94
N GLY A 17 -12.58 2.81 1.38
CA GLY A 17 -13.09 3.66 2.46
C GLY A 17 -12.51 3.33 3.84
N ARG A 18 -11.60 2.35 3.95
CA ARG A 18 -10.99 1.94 5.24
C ARG A 18 -9.47 1.79 5.19
N SER A 19 -8.86 1.78 4.01
CA SER A 19 -7.41 1.60 3.85
C SER A 19 -6.60 2.88 3.76
N MET A 20 -7.22 4.07 3.75
CA MET A 20 -6.49 5.36 3.73
C MET A 20 -5.33 5.43 4.74
N SER A 21 -5.60 5.20 6.03
CA SER A 21 -4.57 5.27 7.07
C SER A 21 -3.46 4.24 6.88
N PHE A 22 -3.78 3.09 6.30
CA PHE A 22 -2.79 2.07 5.98
C PHE A 22 -1.90 2.51 4.83
N TYR A 23 -2.45 3.04 3.74
CA TYR A 23 -1.67 3.54 2.59
C TYR A 23 -0.77 4.72 2.98
N CYS A 24 -1.28 5.67 3.76
CA CYS A 24 -0.46 6.76 4.30
C CYS A 24 0.74 6.21 5.10
N MET A 25 0.52 5.18 5.91
CA MET A 25 1.57 4.55 6.73
C MET A 25 2.57 3.77 5.86
N ALA A 26 2.11 3.00 4.88
CA ALA A 26 2.98 2.32 3.93
C ALA A 26 3.85 3.32 3.16
N CYS A 27 3.25 4.38 2.62
CA CYS A 27 3.98 5.46 1.94
C CYS A 27 4.94 6.24 2.83
N ALA A 28 4.72 6.27 4.15
CA ALA A 28 5.61 6.92 5.10
C ALA A 28 6.80 6.04 5.51
N LEU A 29 6.60 4.72 5.58
CA LEU A 29 7.56 3.80 6.20
C LEU A 29 8.35 2.94 5.19
N MET A 30 7.77 2.64 4.02
CA MET A 30 8.44 1.81 3.01
C MET A 30 9.32 2.63 2.06
N PRO A 31 10.46 2.13 1.58
CA PRO A 31 11.17 2.68 0.42
C PRO A 31 10.26 2.83 -0.80
N ILE A 32 10.57 3.80 -1.67
CA ILE A 32 9.75 4.06 -2.86
C ILE A 32 9.78 2.88 -3.84
N ASP A 33 10.92 2.19 -3.92
CA ASP A 33 11.10 1.03 -4.80
C ASP A 33 10.12 -0.10 -4.45
N LEU A 34 9.91 -0.38 -3.16
CA LEU A 34 8.94 -1.40 -2.73
C LEU A 34 7.48 -0.99 -2.98
N LEU A 35 7.19 0.31 -2.98
CA LEU A 35 5.85 0.79 -3.33
C LEU A 35 5.59 0.63 -4.82
N ASN A 36 6.58 0.93 -5.65
CA ASN A 36 6.51 0.74 -7.10
C ASN A 36 6.42 -0.75 -7.45
N GLU A 37 7.16 -1.61 -6.75
CA GLU A 37 7.06 -3.07 -6.88
C GLU A 37 5.65 -3.56 -6.55
N ALA A 38 5.05 -3.07 -5.45
CA ALA A 38 3.68 -3.43 -5.08
C ALA A 38 2.65 -3.04 -6.15
N LEU A 39 2.83 -1.87 -6.78
CA LEU A 39 1.97 -1.39 -7.86
C LEU A 39 2.14 -2.24 -9.13
N ALA A 40 3.37 -2.60 -9.49
CA ALA A 40 3.61 -3.48 -10.63
C ALA A 40 3.03 -4.89 -10.41
N GLU A 41 3.12 -5.42 -9.19
CA GLU A 41 2.54 -6.72 -8.83
C GLU A 41 1.01 -6.72 -8.94
N ILE A 42 0.33 -5.70 -8.40
CA ILE A 42 -1.14 -5.64 -8.44
C ILE A 42 -1.69 -5.40 -9.84
N GLU A 43 -0.98 -4.64 -10.70
CA GLU A 43 -1.33 -4.44 -12.11
C GLU A 43 -1.30 -5.74 -12.92
N GLY A 44 -0.42 -6.69 -12.54
CA GLY A 44 -0.33 -8.01 -13.17
C GLY A 44 -1.37 -9.03 -12.70
N MET A 45 -2.16 -8.72 -11.66
CA MET A 45 -3.14 -9.66 -11.13
C MET A 45 -4.45 -9.64 -11.92
N PRO A 46 -5.10 -10.79 -12.15
CA PRO A 46 -6.38 -10.87 -12.85
C PRO A 46 -7.54 -10.50 -11.91
N ILE A 47 -7.55 -9.26 -11.42
CA ILE A 47 -8.60 -8.71 -10.56
C ILE A 47 -9.52 -7.83 -11.39
N ASP A 48 -10.83 -7.98 -11.21
CA ASP A 48 -11.81 -7.11 -11.83
C ASP A 48 -11.56 -5.65 -11.40
N GLY A 49 -11.36 -4.76 -12.37
CA GLY A 49 -11.15 -3.33 -12.14
C GLY A 49 -12.30 -2.64 -11.39
N PHE A 50 -13.51 -3.21 -11.45
CA PHE A 50 -14.68 -2.70 -10.73
C PHE A 50 -14.74 -3.16 -9.27
N ASP A 51 -13.97 -4.17 -8.86
CA ASP A 51 -13.93 -4.66 -7.48
C ASP A 51 -12.81 -3.99 -6.67
N VAL A 52 -13.09 -2.74 -6.26
CA VAL A 52 -12.18 -1.95 -5.41
C VAL A 52 -11.85 -2.67 -4.10
N LYS A 53 -12.76 -3.51 -3.57
CA LYS A 53 -12.50 -4.24 -2.32
C LYS A 53 -11.49 -5.37 -2.53
N ALA A 54 -11.61 -6.12 -3.62
CA ALA A 54 -10.63 -7.14 -3.98
C ALA A 54 -9.26 -6.52 -4.25
N LYS A 55 -9.21 -5.42 -5.02
CA LYS A 55 -7.98 -4.66 -5.26
C LYS A 55 -7.34 -4.16 -3.96
N ALA A 56 -8.13 -3.55 -3.07
CA ALA A 56 -7.67 -3.06 -1.78
C ALA A 56 -7.05 -4.17 -0.92
N LYS A 57 -7.74 -5.32 -0.85
CA LYS A 57 -7.29 -6.50 -0.09
C LYS A 57 -5.98 -7.05 -0.65
N ALA A 58 -5.90 -7.25 -1.97
CA ALA A 58 -4.72 -7.79 -2.62
C ALA A 58 -3.51 -6.85 -2.46
N LEU A 59 -3.68 -5.56 -2.74
CA LEU A 59 -2.60 -4.58 -2.58
C LEU A 59 -2.12 -4.47 -1.13
N ARG A 60 -3.05 -4.54 -0.16
CA ARG A 60 -2.70 -4.58 1.26
C ARG A 60 -1.82 -5.79 1.59
N SER A 61 -2.16 -6.96 1.06
CA SER A 61 -1.37 -8.18 1.24
C SER A 61 0.04 -8.05 0.66
N ILE A 62 0.15 -7.52 -0.57
CA ILE A 62 1.45 -7.30 -1.24
C ILE A 62 2.34 -6.35 -0.43
N LEU A 63 1.80 -5.19 -0.04
CA LEU A 63 2.53 -4.21 0.77
C LEU A 63 3.00 -4.80 2.10
N GLN A 64 2.16 -5.63 2.74
CA GLN A 64 2.51 -6.28 4.00
C GLN A 64 3.63 -7.32 3.81
N GLU A 65 3.60 -8.06 2.71
CA GLU A 65 4.60 -9.07 2.38
C GLU A 65 5.96 -8.42 2.04
N LEU A 66 5.98 -7.41 1.17
CA LEU A 66 7.19 -6.67 0.81
C LEU A 66 7.83 -5.99 2.02
N ALA A 67 7.01 -5.39 2.88
CA ALA A 67 7.47 -4.82 4.14
C ALA A 67 8.08 -5.89 5.04
N SER A 68 7.42 -7.05 5.18
CA SER A 68 7.92 -8.17 5.99
C SER A 68 9.23 -8.75 5.47
N LYS A 69 9.38 -8.91 4.14
CA LYS A 69 10.62 -9.38 3.50
C LYS A 69 11.79 -8.41 3.71
N SER A 70 11.47 -7.13 3.91
CA SER A 70 12.45 -6.05 4.08
C SER A 70 12.68 -5.65 5.55
N ASP A 71 12.16 -6.42 6.51
CA ASP A 71 12.20 -6.13 7.95
C ASP A 71 11.59 -4.75 8.33
N ILE A 72 10.57 -4.31 7.56
CA ILE A 72 9.86 -3.06 7.77
C ILE A 72 8.55 -3.33 8.51
N GLU A 73 8.43 -2.73 9.69
CA GLU A 73 7.21 -2.82 10.49
C GLU A 73 6.21 -1.71 10.09
N LEU A 74 5.11 -2.07 9.43
CA LEU A 74 4.00 -1.17 9.08
C LEU A 74 3.09 -0.85 10.27
N LYS A 75 3.66 -0.25 11.32
CA LYS A 75 2.95 0.11 12.54
C LYS A 75 3.37 1.51 12.98
N LEU A 76 2.40 2.31 13.42
CA LEU A 76 2.70 3.60 14.05
C LEU A 76 3.41 3.36 15.39
N ARG A 77 4.66 3.81 15.50
CA ARG A 77 5.38 3.82 16.76
C ARG A 77 4.71 4.82 17.70
N ARG A 78 4.03 4.31 18.73
CA ARG A 78 3.50 5.17 19.81
C ARG A 78 4.68 5.61 20.67
N LYS A 79 4.71 6.89 21.06
CA LYS A 79 5.65 7.33 22.10
C LYS A 79 5.33 6.57 23.40
N PRO A 80 6.34 6.07 24.13
CA PRO A 80 6.11 5.56 25.47
C PRO A 80 5.52 6.69 26.33
N LYS A 81 4.55 6.33 27.18
CA LYS A 81 3.95 7.26 28.14
C LYS A 81 4.95 7.64 29.24
#